data_AF-A0A0E0DKX1-F1
#
_entry.id   AF-A0A0E0DKX1-F1
#
_cell.length_a   1.000
_cell.length_b   1.000
_cell.length_c   1.000
_cell.angle_alpha   90.00
_cell.angle_beta   90.00
_cell.angle_gamma   90.00
#
_symmetry.space_group_name_H-M   'P 1'
#
loop_
_entity.id
_entity.type
_entity.pdbx_description
1 polymer ?
#
loop_
_entity_poly.entity_id
_entity_poly.type
_entity_poly.pdbx_seq_one_letter_code
_entity_poly.pdbx_strand_id
1 'polypeptide(L)'
;MAFCSYIKVELIHAPKLKCVDCDTWVGANPPVCFGRVPMLDRIRFSSTCHKMQLPFKLSDWLSTVPTLTSLHLDFQDEMVWILPEEPKKLFSIFRNLRNVYLCSISPDCGLDWTLFVLEGAPFLERFHVKISRHICDENGFKDRADRSNVVWEASSDSIKHKNLRLLDINGFETNDNLIKYIRLVIQRAVGLQRIHLHDKEPCEDCDDIYLNTPSLSRTIFPNNEAEKDLLRQQLLQGFSSSIEITIVTWNCQPSPAKPKPAKNHPSDLFAGMAKGWPTNFIKIGEKNKGSDITMSR
;
A
#
# COMPACT_ATOMS: atom_id res chain seq x y z
N MET A 1 -18.29 -13.90 20.54
CA MET A 1 -17.94 -12.47 20.53
C MET A 1 -18.88 -11.78 19.55
N ALA A 2 -19.61 -10.76 19.98
CA ALA A 2 -20.36 -9.92 19.05
C ALA A 2 -19.36 -8.92 18.46
N PHE A 3 -18.98 -9.12 17.20
CA PHE A 3 -18.21 -8.14 16.44
C PHE A 3 -19.20 -7.04 16.01
N CYS A 4 -18.96 -5.80 16.43
CA CYS A 4 -19.67 -4.67 15.86
C CYS A 4 -19.08 -4.43 14.48
N SER A 5 -19.64 -5.09 13.46
CA SER A 5 -19.29 -4.85 12.07
C SER A 5 -20.23 -3.81 11.51
N TYR A 6 -19.68 -2.72 10.99
CA TYR A 6 -20.43 -1.78 10.17
C TYR A 6 -20.45 -2.30 8.74
N ILE A 7 -21.64 -2.31 8.14
CA ILE A 7 -21.80 -2.71 6.73
C ILE A 7 -21.23 -1.62 5.82
N LYS A 8 -21.37 -0.35 6.21
CA LYS A 8 -20.93 0.83 5.47
C LYS A 8 -20.94 2.07 6.38
N VAL A 9 -19.98 2.99 6.21
CA VAL A 9 -19.96 4.28 6.91
C VAL A 9 -20.19 5.41 5.91
N GLU A 10 -21.09 6.35 6.23
CA GLU A 10 -21.37 7.49 5.35
C GLU A 10 -21.04 8.81 6.05
N LEU A 11 -20.03 9.52 5.53
CA LEU A 11 -19.61 10.82 6.04
C LEU A 11 -20.39 11.93 5.35
N ILE A 12 -21.61 12.19 5.81
CA ILE A 12 -22.54 13.13 5.16
C ILE A 12 -21.96 14.56 5.16
N HIS A 13 -21.53 15.06 6.31
CA HIS A 13 -20.95 16.39 6.47
C HIS A 13 -19.84 16.39 7.52
N ALA A 14 -18.59 16.56 7.09
CA ALA A 14 -17.45 16.66 7.99
C ALA A 14 -16.46 17.71 7.47
N PRO A 15 -16.80 19.02 7.58
CA PRO A 15 -16.09 20.09 6.88
C PRO A 15 -14.66 20.33 7.38
N LYS A 16 -14.35 19.91 8.61
CA LYS A 16 -13.02 20.07 9.22
C LYS A 16 -12.19 18.78 9.20
N LEU A 17 -12.74 17.68 8.68
CA LEU A 17 -12.08 16.39 8.64
C LEU A 17 -10.87 16.47 7.70
N LYS A 18 -9.70 16.10 8.19
CA LYS A 18 -8.45 16.09 7.43
C LYS A 18 -7.94 14.69 7.14
N CYS A 19 -8.29 13.72 7.98
CA CYS A 19 -7.78 12.36 7.83
C CYS A 19 -8.84 11.32 8.18
N VAL A 20 -8.91 10.27 7.37
CA VAL A 20 -9.70 9.06 7.64
C VAL A 20 -8.77 7.86 7.60
N ASP A 21 -8.86 7.05 8.64
CA ASP A 21 -8.12 5.81 8.81
C ASP A 21 -9.12 4.66 9.05
N CYS A 22 -9.07 3.63 8.21
CA CYS A 22 -9.94 2.46 8.25
C CYS A 22 -9.05 1.21 8.24
N ASP A 23 -8.86 0.58 9.41
CA ASP A 23 -7.89 -0.51 9.57
C ASP A 23 -8.42 -1.88 9.10
N THR A 24 -9.74 -2.02 8.95
CA THR A 24 -10.41 -3.22 8.42
C THR A 24 -11.89 -2.94 8.16
N TRP A 25 -12.56 -3.76 7.35
CA TRP A 25 -14.02 -3.78 7.22
C TRP A 25 -14.53 -5.11 6.65
N VAL A 26 -15.72 -5.53 7.11
CA VAL A 26 -16.36 -6.78 6.70
C VAL A 26 -17.50 -6.55 5.69
N GLY A 27 -17.93 -5.30 5.53
CA GLY A 27 -19.07 -4.90 4.70
C GLY A 27 -18.76 -4.71 3.21
N ALA A 28 -19.73 -4.19 2.44
CA ALA A 28 -19.56 -3.98 1.01
C ALA A 28 -18.51 -2.89 0.71
N ASN A 29 -17.85 -3.02 -0.44
CA ASN A 29 -16.94 -2.02 -0.97
C ASN A 29 -17.71 -0.89 -1.71
N PRO A 30 -17.29 0.38 -1.60
CA PRO A 30 -16.29 0.90 -0.65
C PRO A 30 -16.87 1.00 0.78
N PRO A 31 -16.05 0.83 1.82
CA PRO A 31 -16.54 0.75 3.20
C PRO A 31 -16.92 2.10 3.80
N VAL A 32 -16.42 3.20 3.21
CA VAL A 32 -16.73 4.57 3.63
C VAL A 32 -17.16 5.36 2.40
N CYS A 33 -18.28 6.05 2.45
CA CYS A 33 -18.68 7.01 1.42
C CYS A 33 -18.48 8.45 1.91
N PHE A 34 -17.93 9.29 1.03
CA PHE A 34 -17.64 10.68 1.32
C PHE A 34 -18.74 11.59 0.78
N GLY A 35 -19.45 12.28 1.68
CA GLY A 35 -20.32 13.40 1.37
C GLY A 35 -19.51 14.69 1.26
N ARG A 36 -19.82 15.69 2.11
CA ARG A 36 -19.11 16.98 2.11
C ARG A 36 -17.91 16.95 3.05
N VAL A 37 -16.73 16.68 2.49
CA VAL A 37 -15.44 16.62 3.20
C VAL A 37 -14.35 17.52 2.57
N PRO A 38 -14.59 18.85 2.45
CA PRO A 38 -13.74 19.79 1.70
C PRO A 38 -12.31 19.96 2.21
N MET A 39 -11.98 19.46 3.41
CA MET A 39 -10.63 19.55 3.98
C MET A 39 -9.91 18.19 4.07
N LEU A 40 -10.52 17.12 3.56
CA LEU A 40 -9.97 15.78 3.65
C LEU A 40 -8.70 15.69 2.79
N ASP A 41 -7.58 15.50 3.48
CA ASP A 41 -6.23 15.56 2.93
C ASP A 41 -5.63 14.16 2.80
N ARG A 42 -5.95 13.26 3.73
CA ARG A 42 -5.31 11.94 3.86
C ARG A 42 -6.30 10.82 4.08
N ILE A 43 -6.12 9.74 3.34
CA ILE A 43 -6.90 8.52 3.46
C ILE A 43 -5.94 7.35 3.69
N ARG A 44 -6.19 6.55 4.72
CA ARG A 44 -5.49 5.28 5.01
C ARG A 44 -6.49 4.16 5.17
N PHE A 45 -6.49 3.19 4.28
CA PHE A 45 -7.43 2.07 4.28
C PHE A 45 -6.63 0.77 4.21
N SER A 46 -6.97 -0.16 5.09
CA SER A 46 -6.33 -1.46 5.22
C SER A 46 -7.40 -2.53 5.30
N SER A 47 -7.28 -3.62 4.53
CA SER A 47 -8.20 -4.75 4.62
C SER A 47 -7.66 -5.99 3.92
N THR A 48 -7.92 -7.15 4.54
CA THR A 48 -7.75 -8.49 3.96
C THR A 48 -8.84 -8.88 2.97
N CYS A 49 -9.86 -8.05 2.71
CA CYS A 49 -11.01 -8.28 1.82
C CYS A 49 -11.47 -9.75 1.62
N HIS A 50 -12.65 -10.08 2.15
CA HIS A 50 -13.34 -11.34 1.92
C HIS A 50 -13.73 -11.54 0.44
N LYS A 51 -13.88 -12.81 0.02
CA LYS A 51 -14.32 -13.20 -1.35
C LYS A 51 -15.54 -12.45 -1.88
N MET A 52 -16.46 -12.05 -1.01
CA MET A 52 -17.68 -11.35 -1.39
C MET A 52 -17.48 -9.86 -1.71
N GLN A 53 -16.34 -9.28 -1.33
CA GLN A 53 -16.04 -7.87 -1.50
C GLN A 53 -15.43 -7.65 -2.89
N LEU A 54 -16.24 -7.10 -3.80
CA LEU A 54 -15.79 -6.80 -5.16
C LEU A 54 -14.86 -5.58 -5.18
N PRO A 55 -13.82 -5.58 -6.04
CA PRO A 55 -13.03 -4.39 -6.30
C PRO A 55 -13.89 -3.21 -6.74
N PHE A 56 -13.48 -2.00 -6.39
CA PHE A 56 -14.21 -0.78 -6.74
C PHE A 56 -13.29 0.27 -7.36
N LYS A 57 -13.90 1.22 -8.06
CA LYS A 57 -13.18 2.31 -8.74
C LYS A 57 -12.85 3.43 -7.78
N LEU A 58 -11.63 3.94 -7.88
CA LEU A 58 -11.18 5.09 -7.09
C LEU A 58 -11.85 6.37 -7.56
N SER A 59 -12.15 6.49 -8.85
CA SER A 59 -12.82 7.66 -9.43
C SER A 59 -14.22 7.84 -8.85
N ASP A 60 -14.99 6.76 -8.74
CA ASP A 60 -16.32 6.75 -8.13
C ASP A 60 -16.22 7.08 -6.64
N TRP A 61 -15.29 6.43 -5.94
CA TRP A 61 -15.13 6.55 -4.49
C TRP A 61 -14.66 7.93 -4.02
N LEU A 62 -13.75 8.56 -4.76
CA LEU A 62 -13.07 9.79 -4.36
C LEU A 62 -13.58 11.03 -5.11
N SER A 63 -14.63 10.89 -5.93
CA SER A 63 -15.24 11.97 -6.72
C SER A 63 -15.61 13.23 -5.93
N THR A 64 -15.92 13.09 -4.65
CA THR A 64 -16.34 14.18 -3.75
C THR A 64 -15.22 14.70 -2.84
N VAL A 65 -13.98 14.24 -3.03
CA VAL A 65 -12.82 14.57 -2.20
C VAL A 65 -11.83 15.46 -2.96
N PRO A 66 -12.05 16.78 -3.05
CA PRO A 66 -11.28 17.65 -3.94
C PRO A 66 -9.85 17.96 -3.48
N THR A 67 -9.51 17.66 -2.21
CA THR A 67 -8.28 18.10 -1.54
C THR A 67 -7.29 16.98 -1.23
N LEU A 68 -7.57 15.74 -1.64
CA LEU A 68 -6.74 14.59 -1.28
C LEU A 68 -5.30 14.76 -1.77
N THR A 69 -4.33 14.73 -0.86
CA THR A 69 -2.89 14.78 -1.18
C THR A 69 -2.15 13.49 -0.85
N SER A 70 -2.71 12.65 0.03
CA SER A 70 -2.08 11.38 0.44
C SER A 70 -3.09 10.23 0.45
N LEU A 71 -2.79 9.17 -0.28
CA LEU A 71 -3.58 7.95 -0.32
C LEU A 71 -2.73 6.75 0.10
N HIS A 72 -3.19 6.03 1.11
CA HIS A 72 -2.56 4.82 1.61
C HIS A 72 -3.55 3.67 1.55
N LEU A 73 -3.22 2.65 0.76
CA LEU A 73 -4.02 1.43 0.59
C LEU A 73 -3.15 0.24 0.98
N ASP A 74 -3.59 -0.53 1.97
CA ASP A 74 -2.93 -1.72 2.46
C ASP A 74 -3.82 -2.94 2.18
N PHE A 75 -3.34 -3.82 1.31
CA PHE A 75 -4.09 -4.99 0.82
C PHE A 75 -3.96 -6.20 1.74
N GLN A 76 -3.15 -6.11 2.81
CA GLN A 76 -2.93 -7.16 3.80
C GLN A 76 -2.70 -8.57 3.20
N ASP A 77 -1.92 -8.65 2.12
CA ASP A 77 -1.48 -9.89 1.45
C ASP A 77 -2.58 -10.64 0.69
N GLU A 78 -3.70 -9.94 0.48
CA GLU A 78 -4.91 -10.42 -0.16
C GLU A 78 -5.17 -9.72 -1.50
N MET A 79 -6.35 -9.97 -2.05
CA MET A 79 -6.79 -9.42 -3.32
C MET A 79 -6.76 -7.89 -3.34
N VAL A 80 -6.24 -7.33 -4.44
CA VAL A 80 -6.22 -5.90 -4.70
C VAL A 80 -7.66 -5.40 -4.90
N TRP A 81 -8.24 -4.83 -3.85
CA TRP A 81 -9.65 -4.43 -3.78
C TRP A 81 -9.97 -3.11 -4.49
N ILE A 82 -9.10 -2.65 -5.39
CA ILE A 82 -9.31 -1.49 -6.25
C ILE A 82 -9.21 -1.88 -7.72
N LEU A 83 -10.02 -1.24 -8.57
CA LEU A 83 -9.94 -1.41 -10.02
C LEU A 83 -9.01 -0.32 -10.59
N PRO A 84 -7.97 -0.70 -11.35
CA PRO A 84 -7.24 0.23 -12.20
C PRO A 84 -8.17 0.92 -13.20
N GLU A 85 -7.91 2.21 -13.46
CA GLU A 85 -8.75 3.02 -14.34
C GLU A 85 -7.92 3.86 -15.29
N GLU A 86 -8.52 4.20 -16.44
CA GLU A 86 -7.91 5.08 -17.42
C GLU A 86 -7.42 6.40 -16.79
N PRO A 87 -6.17 6.82 -17.09
CA PRO A 87 -5.58 8.03 -16.54
C PRO A 87 -6.47 9.27 -16.69
N LYS A 88 -7.21 9.38 -17.78
CA LYS A 88 -8.13 10.50 -18.07
C LYS A 88 -9.26 10.62 -17.03
N LYS A 89 -9.78 9.49 -16.52
CA LYS A 89 -10.83 9.47 -15.48
C LYS A 89 -10.27 9.94 -14.14
N LEU A 90 -9.02 9.58 -13.86
CA LEU A 90 -8.36 9.86 -12.59
C LEU A 90 -7.71 11.24 -12.52
N PHE A 91 -7.37 11.85 -13.65
CA PHE A 91 -6.66 13.14 -13.69
C PHE A 91 -7.30 14.22 -12.81
N SER A 92 -8.64 14.35 -12.87
CA SER A 92 -9.36 15.34 -12.07
C SER A 92 -9.39 15.00 -10.57
N ILE A 93 -9.50 13.72 -10.25
CA ILE A 93 -9.58 13.19 -8.88
C ILE A 93 -8.21 13.27 -8.19
N PHE A 94 -7.13 12.93 -8.91
CA PHE A 94 -5.77 12.89 -8.40
C PHE A 94 -4.97 14.16 -8.67
N ARG A 95 -5.62 15.26 -9.09
CA ARG A 95 -4.95 16.55 -9.38
C ARG A 95 -4.14 17.10 -8.21
N ASN A 96 -4.49 16.73 -6.97
CA ASN A 96 -3.81 17.17 -5.75
C ASN A 96 -2.97 16.07 -5.10
N LEU A 97 -3.04 14.84 -5.61
CA LEU A 97 -2.37 13.69 -5.02
C LEU A 97 -0.85 13.85 -5.17
N ARG A 98 -0.12 13.75 -4.04
CA ARG A 98 1.33 13.91 -3.95
C ARG A 98 2.02 12.64 -3.46
N ASN A 99 1.36 11.89 -2.58
CA ASN A 99 1.93 10.69 -1.97
C ASN A 99 0.96 9.52 -2.11
N VAL A 100 1.46 8.41 -2.63
CA VAL A 100 0.70 7.16 -2.69
C VAL A 100 1.50 6.04 -2.04
N TYR A 101 0.84 5.28 -1.19
CA TYR A 101 1.35 4.09 -0.54
C TYR A 101 0.45 2.92 -0.92
N LEU A 102 1.00 1.94 -1.65
CA LEU A 102 0.36 0.68 -1.96
C LEU A 102 1.10 -0.42 -1.20
N CYS A 103 0.49 -0.92 -0.14
CA CYS A 103 1.15 -1.78 0.83
C CYS A 103 0.61 -3.20 0.79
N SER A 104 1.47 -4.14 1.19
CA SER A 104 1.10 -5.55 1.39
C SER A 104 0.51 -6.18 0.12
N ILE A 105 1.13 -5.86 -1.02
CA ILE A 105 0.78 -6.44 -2.32
C ILE A 105 1.38 -7.84 -2.39
N SER A 106 0.55 -8.83 -2.71
CA SER A 106 1.03 -10.19 -2.96
C SER A 106 1.96 -10.23 -4.19
N PRO A 107 3.06 -11.02 -4.18
CA PRO A 107 3.96 -11.14 -5.32
C PRO A 107 3.25 -11.66 -6.58
N ASP A 108 2.21 -12.47 -6.38
CA ASP A 108 1.44 -13.11 -7.45
C ASP A 108 0.60 -12.08 -8.23
N CYS A 109 0.29 -10.91 -7.66
CA CYS A 109 -0.55 -9.90 -8.31
C CYS A 109 0.18 -9.09 -9.39
N GLY A 110 1.52 -9.11 -9.38
CA GLY A 110 2.35 -8.21 -10.16
C GLY A 110 2.19 -6.73 -9.76
N LEU A 111 2.97 -5.86 -10.42
CA LEU A 111 2.97 -4.41 -10.13
C LEU A 111 2.52 -3.55 -11.31
N ASP A 112 2.35 -4.10 -12.51
CA ASP A 112 2.07 -3.31 -13.71
C ASP A 112 0.80 -2.47 -13.57
N TRP A 113 -0.21 -3.01 -12.89
CA TRP A 113 -1.44 -2.28 -12.59
C TRP A 113 -1.19 -0.96 -11.85
N THR A 114 -0.20 -0.90 -10.96
CA THR A 114 0.09 0.31 -10.17
C THR A 114 0.45 1.52 -11.03
N LEU A 115 0.82 1.32 -12.30
CA LEU A 115 1.10 2.38 -13.25
C LEU A 115 -0.11 3.26 -13.54
N PHE A 116 -1.34 2.76 -13.38
CA PHE A 116 -2.54 3.60 -13.53
C PHE A 116 -2.49 4.82 -12.58
N VAL A 117 -1.89 4.67 -11.39
CA VAL A 117 -1.71 5.76 -10.42
C VAL A 117 -0.69 6.76 -10.95
N LEU A 118 0.46 6.28 -11.40
CA LEU A 118 1.52 7.12 -11.96
C LEU A 118 1.02 7.93 -13.16
N GLU A 119 0.20 7.30 -14.00
CA GLU A 119 -0.34 7.91 -15.22
C GLU A 119 -1.52 8.86 -14.90
N GLY A 120 -2.34 8.53 -13.90
CA GLY A 120 -3.53 9.29 -13.52
C GLY A 120 -3.29 10.44 -12.54
N ALA A 121 -2.15 10.48 -11.83
CA ALA A 121 -1.85 11.49 -10.80
C ALA A 121 -0.78 12.49 -11.27
N PRO A 122 -1.14 13.61 -11.93
CA PRO A 122 -0.18 14.47 -12.64
C PRO A 122 0.87 15.17 -11.75
N PHE A 123 0.64 15.25 -10.45
CA PHE A 123 1.53 15.90 -9.48
C PHE A 123 2.05 14.93 -8.42
N LEU A 124 1.98 13.62 -8.67
CA LEU A 124 2.53 12.63 -7.75
C LEU A 124 4.02 12.90 -7.52
N GLU A 125 4.46 13.01 -6.28
CA GLU A 125 5.86 13.29 -5.93
C GLU A 125 6.55 12.05 -5.38
N ARG A 126 5.83 11.24 -4.60
CA ARG A 126 6.35 10.04 -3.95
C ARG A 126 5.42 8.86 -4.16
N PHE A 127 5.99 7.77 -4.66
CA PHE A 127 5.27 6.54 -4.88
C PHE A 127 5.93 5.39 -4.11
N HIS A 128 5.21 4.89 -3.11
CA HIS A 128 5.67 3.82 -2.23
C HIS A 128 4.90 2.54 -2.54
N VAL A 129 5.63 1.45 -2.74
CA VAL A 129 5.09 0.12 -3.04
C VAL A 129 5.74 -0.87 -2.08
N LYS A 130 4.94 -1.57 -1.28
CA LYS A 130 5.42 -2.66 -0.42
C LYS A 130 4.87 -3.98 -0.92
N ILE A 131 5.77 -4.83 -1.40
CA ILE A 131 5.51 -6.22 -1.75
C ILE A 131 5.68 -7.04 -0.48
N SER A 132 4.66 -7.79 -0.11
CA SER A 132 4.74 -8.69 1.03
C SER A 132 4.97 -10.12 0.58
N ARG A 133 5.72 -10.87 1.38
CA ARG A 133 5.97 -12.31 1.19
C ARG A 133 5.70 -13.07 2.49
N HIS A 134 4.79 -12.57 3.32
CA HIS A 134 4.46 -13.26 4.57
C HIS A 134 3.80 -14.61 4.27
N ILE A 135 4.45 -15.68 4.73
CA ILE A 135 3.93 -17.06 4.71
C ILE A 135 3.29 -17.44 6.05
N CYS A 136 3.51 -16.64 7.10
CA CYS A 136 2.91 -16.84 8.42
C CYS A 136 1.38 -16.64 8.44
N ASP A 137 0.84 -15.97 7.42
CA ASP A 137 -0.57 -15.60 7.36
C ASP A 137 -1.46 -16.67 6.71
N GLU A 138 -0.90 -17.78 6.24
CA GLU A 138 -1.64 -18.87 5.59
C GLU A 138 -2.63 -19.59 6.53
N ASN A 139 -2.51 -19.42 7.85
CA ASN A 139 -3.27 -20.18 8.85
C ASN A 139 -4.56 -19.49 9.39
N GLY A 140 -4.97 -18.34 8.86
CA GLY A 140 -6.00 -17.51 9.51
C GLY A 140 -7.45 -17.65 9.05
N PHE A 141 -7.73 -17.60 7.74
CA PHE A 141 -9.08 -17.33 7.25
C PHE A 141 -9.41 -18.10 5.96
N LYS A 142 -10.40 -19.00 6.04
CA LYS A 142 -10.85 -19.87 4.92
C LYS A 142 -11.59 -19.13 3.79
N ASP A 143 -11.77 -17.82 3.89
CA ASP A 143 -12.63 -17.01 3.00
C ASP A 143 -11.91 -15.84 2.30
N ARG A 144 -10.60 -15.97 2.15
CA ARG A 144 -9.72 -15.05 1.43
C ARG A 144 -10.00 -15.05 -0.08
N ALA A 145 -10.14 -13.87 -0.67
CA ALA A 145 -10.32 -13.74 -2.13
C ALA A 145 -9.10 -14.29 -2.88
N ASP A 146 -9.33 -14.92 -4.03
CA ASP A 146 -8.21 -15.45 -4.82
C ASP A 146 -7.26 -14.31 -5.24
N ARG A 147 -5.95 -14.57 -5.17
CA ARG A 147 -4.89 -13.62 -5.55
C ARG A 147 -4.81 -13.57 -7.07
N SER A 148 -5.88 -13.11 -7.71
CA SER A 148 -5.93 -13.03 -9.16
C SER A 148 -5.05 -11.89 -9.66
N ASN A 149 -4.39 -12.10 -10.80
CA ASN A 149 -3.66 -11.05 -11.51
C ASN A 149 -4.57 -9.87 -11.80
N VAL A 150 -4.18 -8.67 -11.35
CA VAL A 150 -4.86 -7.44 -11.72
C VAL A 150 -4.46 -7.08 -13.14
N VAL A 151 -5.39 -7.23 -14.09
CA VAL A 151 -5.13 -6.93 -15.50
C VAL A 151 -5.19 -5.42 -15.71
N TRP A 152 -4.09 -4.85 -16.18
CA TRP A 152 -4.00 -3.45 -16.59
C TRP A 152 -3.09 -3.33 -17.79
N GLU A 153 -3.61 -2.72 -18.86
CA GLU A 153 -2.80 -2.35 -20.02
C GLU A 153 -2.39 -0.90 -19.86
N ALA A 154 -1.14 -0.70 -19.43
CA ALA A 154 -0.56 0.63 -19.32
C ALA A 154 -0.62 1.35 -20.66
N SER A 155 -0.83 2.68 -20.64
CA SER A 155 -0.95 3.45 -21.87
C SER A 155 0.28 3.25 -22.76
N SER A 156 0.03 3.00 -24.05
CA SER A 156 1.05 2.96 -25.09
C SER A 156 1.60 4.35 -25.41
N ASP A 157 0.90 5.41 -25.02
CA ASP A 157 1.39 6.77 -25.14
C ASP A 157 2.62 6.96 -24.26
N SER A 158 3.62 7.69 -24.77
CA SER A 158 4.82 8.05 -24.02
C SER A 158 4.46 9.09 -22.94
N ILE A 159 3.81 8.66 -21.87
CA ILE A 159 3.54 9.49 -20.71
C ILE A 159 4.88 9.92 -20.13
N LYS A 160 5.07 11.24 -19.99
CA LYS A 160 6.27 11.85 -19.41
C LYS A 160 5.89 12.53 -18.11
N HIS A 161 5.85 11.75 -17.04
CA HIS A 161 5.53 12.21 -15.71
C HIS A 161 6.70 13.04 -15.12
N LYS A 162 6.46 14.35 -14.92
CA LYS A 162 7.52 15.32 -14.58
C LYS A 162 7.71 15.56 -13.08
N ASN A 163 6.75 15.13 -12.26
CA ASN A 163 6.71 15.49 -10.83
C ASN A 163 7.14 14.38 -9.87
N LEU A 164 7.12 13.12 -10.32
CA LEU A 164 7.52 11.99 -9.48
C LEU A 164 9.01 12.13 -9.19
N ARG A 165 9.38 12.25 -7.92
CA ARG A 165 10.77 12.42 -7.47
C ARG A 165 11.32 11.16 -6.84
N LEU A 166 10.46 10.38 -6.17
CA LEU A 166 10.85 9.19 -5.43
C LEU A 166 9.94 8.01 -5.81
N LEU A 167 10.57 6.90 -6.21
CA LEU A 167 9.98 5.57 -6.19
C LEU A 167 10.63 4.79 -5.05
N ASP A 168 9.82 4.19 -4.19
CA ASP A 168 10.27 3.49 -3.00
C ASP A 168 9.62 2.11 -2.96
N ILE A 169 10.44 1.05 -3.03
CA ILE A 169 9.97 -0.33 -3.14
C ILE A 169 10.49 -1.15 -1.96
N ASN A 170 9.59 -1.63 -1.12
CA ASN A 170 9.87 -2.56 -0.04
C ASN A 170 9.56 -4.00 -0.45
N GLY A 171 10.39 -4.94 0.02
CA GLY A 171 10.31 -6.34 -0.41
C GLY A 171 10.77 -6.50 -1.86
N PHE A 172 11.78 -5.75 -2.29
CA PHE A 172 12.35 -5.94 -3.62
C PHE A 172 13.09 -7.28 -3.71
N GLU A 173 13.05 -7.92 -4.87
CA GLU A 173 13.91 -9.04 -5.22
C GLU A 173 14.44 -8.84 -6.64
N THR A 174 15.65 -9.33 -6.88
CA THR A 174 16.27 -9.30 -8.21
C THR A 174 15.61 -10.35 -9.09
N ASN A 175 14.48 -9.98 -9.68
CA ASN A 175 13.78 -10.79 -10.67
C ASN A 175 13.42 -9.94 -11.91
N ASP A 176 13.26 -10.61 -13.05
CA ASP A 176 13.06 -9.93 -14.34
C ASP A 176 11.79 -9.06 -14.36
N ASN A 177 10.73 -9.46 -13.66
CA ASN A 177 9.46 -8.74 -13.65
C ASN A 177 9.58 -7.41 -12.91
N LEU A 178 10.21 -7.40 -11.73
CA LEU A 178 10.43 -6.18 -10.95
C LEU A 178 11.43 -5.24 -11.65
N ILE A 179 12.48 -5.80 -12.28
CA ILE A 179 13.42 -5.00 -13.06
C ILE A 179 12.72 -4.35 -14.25
N LYS A 180 11.89 -5.11 -15.00
CA LYS A 180 11.08 -4.56 -16.10
C LYS A 180 10.15 -3.46 -15.61
N TYR A 181 9.45 -3.67 -14.50
CA TYR A 181 8.56 -2.68 -13.90
C TYR A 181 9.30 -1.39 -13.53
N ILE A 182 10.43 -1.47 -12.81
CA ILE A 182 11.20 -0.28 -12.41
C ILE A 182 11.72 0.46 -13.65
N ARG A 183 12.26 -0.26 -14.63
CA ARG A 183 12.72 0.35 -15.90
C ARG A 183 11.59 1.06 -16.64
N LEU A 184 10.39 0.50 -16.58
CA LEU A 184 9.20 1.11 -17.17
C LEU A 184 8.77 2.37 -16.41
N VAL A 185 8.90 2.41 -15.09
CA VAL A 185 8.70 3.63 -14.29
C VAL A 185 9.77 4.68 -14.63
N ILE A 186 11.05 4.31 -14.75
CA ILE A 186 12.13 5.22 -15.20
C ILE A 186 11.79 5.84 -16.56
N GLN A 187 11.34 5.02 -17.50
CA GLN A 187 10.96 5.47 -18.84
C GLN A 187 9.79 6.48 -18.82
N ARG A 188 8.78 6.24 -17.98
CA ARG A 188 7.59 7.12 -17.89
C ARG A 188 7.80 8.34 -17.02
N ALA A 189 8.64 8.26 -15.98
CA ALA A 189 8.86 9.31 -15.00
C ALA A 189 10.15 10.09 -15.27
N VAL A 190 10.11 10.99 -16.27
CA VAL A 190 11.24 11.86 -16.62
C VAL A 190 11.70 12.79 -15.49
N GLY A 191 10.85 13.02 -14.48
CA GLY A 191 11.18 13.80 -13.29
C GLY A 191 11.82 13.01 -12.14
N LEU A 192 11.94 11.68 -12.28
CA LEU A 192 12.40 10.77 -11.23
C LEU A 192 13.84 11.10 -10.85
N GLN A 193 14.08 11.19 -9.54
CA GLN A 193 15.40 11.55 -8.99
C GLN A 193 15.98 10.42 -8.15
N ARG A 194 15.14 9.72 -7.40
CA ARG A 194 15.57 8.68 -6.46
C ARG A 194 14.74 7.42 -6.60
N ILE A 195 15.41 6.29 -6.49
CA ILE A 195 14.81 4.97 -6.33
C ILE A 195 15.40 4.35 -5.07
N HIS A 196 14.54 3.97 -4.14
CA HIS A 196 14.93 3.19 -2.99
C HIS A 196 14.42 1.76 -3.15
N LEU A 197 15.32 0.79 -3.01
CA LEU A 197 15.02 -0.64 -3.03
C LEU A 197 15.39 -1.21 -1.67
N HIS A 198 14.37 -1.67 -0.95
CA HIS A 198 14.51 -2.26 0.37
C HIS A 198 14.29 -3.76 0.30
N ASP A 199 15.10 -4.49 1.06
CA ASP A 199 14.89 -5.92 1.29
C ASP A 199 13.54 -6.18 2.01
N LYS A 200 13.13 -7.45 2.07
CA LYS A 200 11.94 -7.86 2.83
C LYS A 200 12.06 -7.45 4.30
N GLU A 201 10.94 -7.03 4.88
CA GLU A 201 10.88 -6.76 6.31
C GLU A 201 11.05 -8.09 7.09
N PRO A 202 11.85 -8.12 8.16
CA PRO A 202 12.03 -9.33 8.96
C PRO A 202 10.71 -9.74 9.62
N CYS A 203 10.47 -11.04 9.71
CA CYS A 203 9.26 -11.59 10.31
C CYS A 203 9.62 -12.87 11.06
N GLU A 204 9.59 -12.82 12.39
CA GLU A 204 9.99 -13.93 13.26
C GLU A 204 9.24 -15.22 12.89
N ASP A 205 7.92 -15.13 12.67
CA ASP A 205 7.10 -16.29 12.28
C ASP A 205 7.48 -16.85 10.91
N CYS A 206 7.77 -15.98 9.92
CA CYS A 206 8.22 -16.44 8.60
C CYS A 206 9.62 -17.01 8.66
N ASP A 207 10.53 -16.41 9.43
CA ASP A 207 11.91 -16.84 9.59
C ASP A 207 11.97 -18.25 10.19
N ASP A 208 11.14 -18.54 11.20
CA ASP A 208 10.97 -19.88 11.75
C ASP A 208 10.47 -20.88 10.69
N ILE A 209 9.49 -20.48 9.86
CA ILE A 209 8.99 -21.34 8.77
C ILE A 209 10.07 -21.57 7.70
N TYR A 210 10.85 -20.54 7.36
CA TYR A 210 11.96 -20.62 6.41
C TYR A 210 13.11 -21.50 6.89
N LEU A 211 13.43 -21.46 8.19
CA LEU A 211 14.41 -22.35 8.81
C LEU A 211 13.99 -23.81 8.71
N ASN A 212 12.68 -24.08 8.88
CA ASN A 212 12.12 -25.41 8.73
C ASN A 212 11.90 -25.82 7.26
N THR A 213 11.87 -24.85 6.34
CA THR A 213 11.61 -25.06 4.90
C THR A 213 12.58 -24.24 4.03
N PRO A 214 13.86 -24.64 3.92
CA PRO A 214 14.89 -23.83 3.26
C PRO A 214 14.64 -23.50 1.79
N SER A 215 13.82 -24.29 1.10
CA SER A 215 13.41 -24.05 -0.29
C SER A 215 12.61 -22.77 -0.48
N LEU A 216 11.92 -22.29 0.56
CA LEU A 216 11.11 -21.06 0.52
C LEU A 216 11.94 -19.79 0.79
N SER A 217 13.14 -19.92 1.39
CA SER A 217 13.93 -18.80 1.96
C SER A 217 14.75 -18.01 0.93
N ARG A 218 14.77 -18.41 -0.35
CA ARG A 218 15.67 -17.82 -1.36
C ARG A 218 15.14 -16.50 -1.91
N THR A 219 15.12 -15.46 -1.09
CA THR A 219 14.99 -14.10 -1.60
C THR A 219 16.29 -13.70 -2.30
N ILE A 220 16.21 -13.20 -3.54
CA ILE A 220 17.37 -12.83 -4.37
C ILE A 220 17.61 -11.32 -4.22
N PHE A 221 17.83 -10.85 -2.98
CA PHE A 221 18.20 -9.46 -2.75
C PHE A 221 19.72 -9.28 -2.85
N PRO A 222 20.23 -8.18 -3.47
CA PRO A 222 21.66 -7.94 -3.57
C PRO A 222 22.33 -7.77 -2.20
N ASN A 223 23.24 -8.69 -1.86
CA ASN A 223 23.84 -8.76 -0.52
C ASN A 223 25.24 -8.16 -0.44
N ASN A 224 25.89 -7.91 -1.58
CA ASN A 224 27.21 -7.27 -1.66
C ASN A 224 27.21 -6.11 -2.67
N GLU A 225 28.24 -5.26 -2.62
CA GLU A 225 28.28 -4.06 -3.45
C GLU A 225 28.39 -4.37 -4.95
N ALA A 226 29.04 -5.48 -5.33
CA ALA A 226 29.14 -5.88 -6.73
C ALA A 226 27.78 -6.27 -7.33
N GLU A 227 26.95 -7.01 -6.58
CA GLU A 227 25.57 -7.31 -6.98
C GLU A 227 24.70 -6.04 -7.03
N LYS A 228 24.88 -5.13 -6.07
CA LYS A 228 24.18 -3.84 -6.05
C LYS A 228 24.55 -3.00 -7.26
N ASP A 229 25.83 -2.91 -7.61
CA ASP A 229 26.31 -2.18 -8.79
C ASP A 229 25.82 -2.78 -10.09
N LEU A 230 25.81 -4.11 -10.21
CA LEU A 230 25.25 -4.79 -11.38
C LEU A 230 23.76 -4.46 -11.53
N LEU A 231 22.99 -4.49 -10.43
CA LEU A 231 21.58 -4.12 -10.46
C LEU A 231 21.38 -2.65 -10.87
N ARG A 232 22.18 -1.71 -10.32
CA ARG A 232 22.13 -0.30 -10.72
C ARG A 232 22.39 -0.13 -12.21
N GLN A 233 23.42 -0.80 -12.74
CA GLN A 233 23.74 -0.80 -14.16
C GLN A 233 22.58 -1.38 -14.99
N GLN A 234 22.01 -2.51 -14.56
CA GLN A 234 20.89 -3.14 -15.25
C GLN A 234 19.63 -2.28 -15.25
N LEU A 235 19.35 -1.52 -14.18
CA LEU A 235 18.20 -0.61 -14.12
C LEU A 235 18.40 0.63 -15.01
N LEU A 236 19.63 1.17 -15.07
CA LEU A 236 19.95 2.40 -15.79
C LEU A 236 20.42 2.19 -17.23
N GLN A 237 20.67 0.96 -17.66
CA GLN A 237 21.15 0.66 -19.00
C GLN A 237 20.20 1.22 -20.07
N GLY A 238 20.72 2.13 -20.91
CA GLY A 238 19.96 2.80 -21.97
C GLY A 238 19.28 4.10 -21.54
N PHE A 239 19.42 4.53 -20.28
CA PHE A 239 18.93 5.82 -19.79
C PHE A 239 20.09 6.77 -19.53
N SER A 240 19.95 8.04 -19.93
CA SER A 240 20.93 9.10 -19.63
C SER A 240 20.70 9.79 -18.29
N SER A 241 19.86 9.22 -17.42
CA SER A 241 19.33 9.88 -16.23
C SER A 241 20.27 9.76 -15.03
N SER A 242 20.48 10.86 -14.30
CA SER A 242 21.22 10.92 -13.02
C SER A 242 20.38 10.43 -11.83
N ILE A 243 19.63 9.35 -11.99
CA ILE A 243 18.79 8.80 -10.92
C ILE A 243 19.69 8.16 -9.87
N GLU A 244 19.53 8.59 -8.62
CA GLU A 244 20.18 7.97 -7.47
C GLU A 244 19.43 6.69 -7.08
N ILE A 245 20.11 5.55 -7.06
CA ILE A 245 19.53 4.26 -6.67
C ILE A 245 20.19 3.80 -5.37
N THR A 246 19.40 3.77 -4.30
CA THR A 246 19.80 3.30 -2.98
C THR A 246 19.26 1.89 -2.74
N ILE A 247 20.14 0.94 -2.45
CA ILE A 247 19.78 -0.46 -2.17
C ILE A 247 20.11 -0.76 -0.70
N VAL A 248 19.08 -0.82 0.12
CA VAL A 248 19.19 -0.91 1.58
C VAL A 248 18.82 -2.31 2.03
N THR A 249 19.80 -3.01 2.60
CA THR A 249 19.57 -4.23 3.37
C THR A 249 19.01 -3.86 4.73
N TRP A 250 18.06 -4.65 5.24
CA TRP A 250 17.73 -4.57 6.66
C TRP A 250 18.95 -5.08 7.45
N ASN A 251 19.78 -4.16 7.95
CA ASN A 251 20.86 -4.54 8.83
C ASN A 251 20.25 -4.96 10.16
N CYS A 252 20.28 -6.25 10.46
CA CYS A 252 20.19 -6.77 11.82
C CYS A 252 21.34 -6.15 12.63
N GLN A 253 21.10 -5.01 13.27
CA GLN A 253 21.83 -4.72 14.50
C GLN A 253 21.37 -5.75 15.54
N PRO A 254 22.29 -6.38 16.30
CA PRO A 254 21.90 -7.24 17.41
C PRO A 254 21.16 -6.35 18.43
N SER A 255 19.83 -6.41 18.39
CA SER A 255 19.01 -5.82 19.44
C SER A 255 19.33 -6.57 20.74
N PRO A 256 19.52 -5.86 21.87
CA PRO A 256 19.66 -6.53 23.16
C PRO A 256 18.46 -7.47 23.35
N ALA A 257 18.75 -8.69 23.80
CA ALA A 257 17.82 -9.82 23.87
C ALA A 257 16.40 -9.37 24.24
N LYS A 258 15.45 -9.53 23.31
CA LYS A 258 14.03 -9.40 23.64
C LYS A 258 13.71 -10.42 24.74
N PRO A 259 13.08 -10.03 25.86
CA PRO A 259 12.53 -11.01 26.78
C PRO A 259 11.49 -11.86 26.03
N LYS A 260 11.50 -13.17 26.27
CA LYS A 260 10.60 -14.15 25.64
C LYS A 260 9.15 -13.62 25.58
N PRO A 261 8.42 -13.83 24.47
CA PRO A 261 7.06 -13.36 24.35
C PRO A 261 6.19 -14.03 25.42
N ALA A 262 5.60 -13.23 26.30
CA ALA A 262 4.42 -13.64 27.02
C ALA A 262 3.33 -13.89 25.98
N LYS A 263 2.66 -15.04 26.07
CA LYS A 263 1.50 -15.40 25.24
C LYS A 263 0.38 -14.40 25.49
N ASN A 264 0.41 -13.26 24.81
CA ASN A 264 -0.61 -12.23 24.90
C ASN A 264 -1.38 -12.21 23.59
N HIS A 265 -2.69 -12.42 23.71
CA HIS A 265 -3.64 -12.32 22.60
C HIS A 265 -3.63 -10.91 21.97
N PRO A 266 -4.01 -10.74 20.69
CA PRO A 266 -4.05 -9.45 19.98
C PRO A 266 -5.01 -8.40 20.59
N SER A 267 -5.70 -8.72 21.69
CA SER A 267 -6.61 -7.82 22.38
C SER A 267 -5.89 -6.76 23.23
N ASP A 268 -4.66 -7.01 23.68
CA ASP A 268 -4.13 -6.31 24.87
C ASP A 268 -3.11 -5.19 24.58
N LEU A 269 -2.73 -4.98 23.32
CA LEU A 269 -1.83 -3.88 22.90
C LEU A 269 -2.53 -2.50 22.77
N PHE A 270 -3.84 -2.42 23.04
CA PHE A 270 -4.63 -1.18 22.85
C PHE A 270 -5.05 -0.46 24.15
N ALA A 271 -4.55 -0.87 25.32
CA ALA A 271 -4.95 -0.23 26.59
C ALA A 271 -4.17 1.05 26.96
N GLY A 272 -3.28 1.55 26.09
CA GLY A 272 -2.31 2.62 26.45
C GLY A 272 -2.54 4.02 25.86
N MET A 273 -3.57 4.27 25.04
CA MET A 273 -3.76 5.58 24.40
C MET A 273 -5.24 5.99 24.32
N ALA A 274 -5.87 6.15 25.48
CA ALA A 274 -7.14 6.86 25.63
C ALA A 274 -6.89 8.33 26.03
N LYS A 275 -6.19 9.09 25.18
CA LYS A 275 -6.18 10.57 25.25
C LYS A 275 -6.62 11.10 23.89
N GLY A 276 -7.61 11.99 23.91
CA GLY A 276 -8.55 12.29 22.82
C GLY A 276 -7.89 12.52 21.46
N TRP A 277 -8.42 11.82 20.46
CA TRP A 277 -8.10 12.06 19.07
C TRP A 277 -8.56 13.48 18.69
N PRO A 278 -7.76 14.24 17.93
CA PRO A 278 -8.18 15.56 17.50
C PRO A 278 -9.42 15.44 16.58
N THR A 279 -10.34 16.39 16.68
CA THR A 279 -11.67 16.37 16.02
C THR A 279 -11.62 16.38 14.48
N ASN A 280 -10.44 16.46 13.88
CA ASN A 280 -10.19 16.43 12.46
C ASN A 280 -9.71 15.06 11.94
N PHE A 281 -9.75 14.03 12.78
CA PHE A 281 -9.35 12.65 12.46
C PHE A 281 -10.48 11.68 12.79
N ILE A 282 -10.75 10.72 11.88
CA ILE A 282 -11.66 9.59 12.15
C ILE A 282 -10.88 8.28 12.00
N LYS A 283 -10.97 7.42 13.01
CA LYS A 283 -10.49 6.03 12.99
C LYS A 283 -11.67 5.07 12.97
N ILE A 284 -11.65 4.09 12.07
CA ILE A 284 -12.68 3.08 11.91
C ILE A 284 -12.02 1.69 11.97
N GLY A 285 -12.54 0.79 12.81
CA GLY A 285 -12.04 -0.59 12.95
C GLY A 285 -12.83 -1.43 13.97
N GLU A 286 -12.53 -2.73 14.06
CA GLU A 286 -13.31 -3.73 14.83
C GLU A 286 -13.42 -3.49 16.34
N LYS A 287 -12.54 -2.67 16.94
CA LYS A 287 -12.57 -2.37 18.39
C LYS A 287 -13.47 -1.19 18.78
N ASN A 288 -14.34 -0.70 17.91
CA ASN A 288 -15.38 0.25 18.32
C ASN A 288 -16.52 -0.49 19.02
N LYS A 289 -16.31 -0.87 20.29
CA LYS A 289 -17.41 -1.22 21.19
C LYS A 289 -18.26 0.03 21.39
N GLY A 290 -19.44 0.04 20.77
CA GLY A 290 -20.51 0.96 21.11
C GLY A 290 -20.38 2.32 20.43
N SER A 291 -20.73 2.39 19.15
CA SER A 291 -21.60 3.43 18.61
C SER A 291 -21.75 3.18 17.12
N ASP A 292 -22.99 3.17 16.64
CA ASP A 292 -23.24 3.60 15.28
C ASP A 292 -22.56 4.97 15.11
N ILE A 293 -21.46 5.03 14.37
CA ILE A 293 -20.81 6.30 14.04
C ILE A 293 -21.64 6.92 12.90
N THR A 294 -22.82 7.41 13.27
CA THR A 294 -23.46 8.49 12.54
C THR A 294 -22.86 9.77 13.11
N MET A 295 -21.78 10.28 12.51
CA MET A 295 -21.33 11.63 12.83
C MET A 295 -22.21 12.63 12.10
N SER A 296 -23.33 12.97 12.72
CA SER A 296 -24.18 14.10 12.36
C SER A 296 -24.01 15.22 13.37
N ARG A 297 -23.36 16.30 12.92
CA ARG A 297 -23.88 17.67 12.99
C ARG A 297 -23.11 18.55 12.00
#